data_AF-A0A523I1C8-F1
#
_entry.id   AF-A0A523I1C8-F1
#
_cell.length_a   1.000
_cell.length_b   1.000
_cell.length_c   1.000
_cell.angle_alpha   90.00
_cell.angle_beta   90.00
_cell.angle_gamma   90.00
#
_symmetry.space_group_name_H-M   'P 1'
#
loop_
_entity.id
_entity.type
_entity.pdbx_description
1 polymer ?
#
loop_
_entity_poly.entity_id
_entity_poly.type
_entity_poly.pdbx_seq_one_letter_code
_entity_poly.pdbx_strand_id
1 'polypeptide(L)'
;MTRTRLAELAPAELESLRDQLTARLDQLRGAGLNLDLTRGKPGPDQLDLSNGLDGILAGDFGASDGTDTRNYGGLRGAGLRGIPEARALGGEILDLEPEQVIAGGNSSLSLMYLVIETALRDGLWGPDSSWSDEATRSGTPVRMLAPVPGYDRHFTICEQVGIEMVNVPMTDSGPDIQAIELLLTEDPMIKGIWCVPKYSNPTGCIYAERTVEAIAGLPNRAGRNFLVVWDNAYAVHDFEFPRTPLANILGFAQVQGTAAHIAMFASTSKITFAGAGLGFLGGSE
;
A
#
# COMPACT_ATOMS: atom_id res chain seq x y z
N MET A 1 -37.16 2.56 -19.69
CA MET A 1 -36.91 1.28 -20.39
C MET A 1 -36.20 0.35 -19.43
N THR A 2 -36.85 -0.73 -19.03
CA THR A 2 -36.25 -1.81 -18.23
C THR A 2 -35.14 -2.44 -19.05
N ARG A 3 -33.88 -2.33 -18.59
CA ARG A 3 -32.74 -3.00 -19.23
C ARG A 3 -32.79 -4.49 -18.84
N THR A 4 -33.10 -5.38 -19.78
CA THR A 4 -32.97 -6.84 -19.60
C THR A 4 -31.49 -7.21 -19.47
N ARG A 5 -31.14 -8.09 -18.53
CA ARG A 5 -29.74 -8.53 -18.40
C ARG A 5 -29.37 -9.41 -19.59
N LEU A 6 -28.09 -9.39 -19.99
CA LEU A 6 -27.61 -10.23 -21.11
C LEU A 6 -27.98 -11.72 -20.90
N ALA A 7 -27.88 -12.20 -19.66
CA ALA A 7 -28.19 -13.57 -19.28
C ALA A 7 -29.69 -13.94 -19.36
N GLU A 8 -30.57 -12.96 -19.56
CA GLU A 8 -32.03 -13.13 -19.60
C GLU A 8 -32.60 -12.99 -21.02
N LEU A 9 -31.75 -12.70 -22.01
CA LEU A 9 -32.18 -12.55 -23.40
C LEU A 9 -32.43 -13.92 -24.06
N ALA A 10 -33.47 -13.99 -24.89
CA ALA A 10 -33.75 -15.16 -25.70
C ALA A 10 -32.65 -15.34 -26.77
N PRO A 11 -32.45 -16.57 -27.29
CA PRO A 11 -31.40 -16.83 -28.30
C PRO A 11 -31.44 -15.90 -29.52
N ALA A 12 -32.62 -15.60 -30.06
CA ALA A 12 -32.77 -14.69 -31.21
C ALA A 12 -32.38 -13.23 -30.87
N GLU A 13 -32.62 -12.79 -29.64
CA GLU A 13 -32.23 -11.46 -29.17
C GLU A 13 -30.71 -11.38 -28.98
N LEU A 14 -30.09 -12.46 -28.49
CA LEU A 14 -28.63 -12.58 -28.38
C LEU A 14 -27.94 -12.58 -29.75
N GLU A 15 -28.50 -13.27 -30.73
CA GLU A 15 -27.99 -13.25 -32.11
C GLU A 15 -28.05 -11.85 -32.71
N SER A 16 -29.19 -11.16 -32.57
CA SER A 16 -29.33 -9.79 -33.03
C SER A 16 -28.35 -8.83 -32.33
N LEU A 17 -28.19 -8.96 -31.01
CA LEU A 17 -27.25 -8.15 -30.25
C LEU A 17 -25.79 -8.43 -30.64
N ARG A 18 -25.43 -9.70 -30.87
CA ARG A 18 -24.10 -10.08 -31.36
C ARG A 18 -23.81 -9.37 -32.68
N ASP A 19 -24.72 -9.44 -33.65
CA ASP A 19 -24.49 -8.85 -34.97
C ASP A 19 -24.33 -7.32 -34.88
N GLN A 20 -25.11 -6.66 -34.02
CA GLN A 20 -24.96 -5.23 -33.73
C GLN A 20 -23.60 -4.89 -33.08
N LEU A 21 -23.17 -5.68 -32.09
CA LEU A 21 -21.89 -5.49 -31.40
C LEU A 21 -20.70 -5.77 -32.33
N THR A 22 -20.80 -6.77 -33.21
CA THR A 22 -19.79 -7.06 -34.24
C THR A 22 -19.65 -5.88 -35.20
N ALA A 23 -20.76 -5.35 -35.72
CA ALA A 23 -20.71 -4.17 -36.58
C ALA A 23 -20.09 -2.96 -35.86
N ARG A 24 -20.39 -2.77 -34.56
CA ARG A 24 -19.78 -1.72 -33.74
C ARG A 24 -18.28 -1.94 -33.54
N LEU A 25 -17.85 -3.18 -33.31
CA LEU A 25 -16.43 -3.52 -33.17
C LEU A 25 -15.67 -3.25 -34.47
N ASP A 26 -16.24 -3.57 -35.63
CA ASP A 26 -15.60 -3.31 -36.92
C ASP A 26 -15.47 -1.81 -37.22
N GLN A 27 -16.47 -1.00 -36.83
CA GLN A 27 -16.35 0.47 -36.86
C GLN A 27 -15.20 0.96 -35.97
N LEU A 28 -15.07 0.43 -34.75
CA LEU A 28 -14.01 0.82 -33.82
C LEU A 28 -12.62 0.40 -34.32
N ARG A 29 -12.50 -0.80 -34.91
CA ARG A 29 -11.27 -1.27 -35.56
C ARG A 29 -10.87 -0.39 -36.74
N GLY A 30 -11.85 0.00 -37.56
CA GLY A 30 -11.63 0.89 -38.71
C GLY A 30 -11.29 2.33 -38.33
N ALA A 31 -11.52 2.75 -37.08
CA ALA A 31 -11.26 4.11 -36.61
C ALA A 31 -9.77 4.41 -36.34
N GLY A 32 -8.88 3.41 -36.41
CA GLY A 32 -7.43 3.61 -36.25
C GLY A 32 -7.04 4.18 -34.89
N LEU A 33 -7.80 3.86 -33.82
CA LEU A 33 -7.57 4.37 -32.48
C LEU A 33 -6.24 3.84 -31.91
N ASN A 34 -5.46 4.73 -31.31
CA ASN A 34 -4.26 4.39 -30.54
C ASN A 34 -4.38 4.99 -29.13
N LEU A 35 -5.19 4.33 -28.30
CA LEU A 35 -5.52 4.77 -26.94
C LEU A 35 -4.95 3.79 -25.92
N ASP A 36 -4.53 4.32 -24.77
CA ASP A 36 -3.90 3.55 -23.69
C ASP A 36 -4.51 3.91 -22.32
N LEU A 37 -5.25 2.95 -21.75
CA LEU A 37 -5.90 3.00 -20.44
C LEU A 37 -5.11 2.27 -19.33
N THR A 38 -3.85 1.90 -19.58
CA THR A 38 -3.02 1.10 -18.64
C THR A 38 -2.23 1.94 -17.64
N ARG A 39 -2.14 3.26 -17.86
CA ARG A 39 -1.18 4.13 -17.18
C ARG A 39 -1.75 4.69 -15.87
N GLY A 40 -1.50 4.01 -14.76
CA GLY A 40 -1.81 4.47 -13.39
C GLY A 40 -0.87 5.58 -12.86
N LYS A 41 -0.57 6.60 -13.67
CA LYS A 41 0.34 7.71 -13.34
C LYS A 41 -0.33 9.07 -13.55
N PRO A 42 0.14 10.14 -12.89
CA PRO A 42 -0.43 11.48 -13.06
C PRO A 42 -0.37 11.96 -14.52
N GLY A 43 -1.39 12.74 -14.91
CA GLY A 43 -1.41 13.49 -16.17
C GLY A 43 -0.42 14.66 -16.15
N PRO A 44 -0.03 15.21 -17.32
CA PRO A 44 0.89 16.36 -17.38
C PRO A 44 0.40 17.59 -16.61
N ASP A 45 -0.89 17.88 -16.67
CA ASP A 45 -1.56 18.95 -15.95
C ASP A 45 -1.48 18.80 -14.42
N GLN A 46 -1.54 17.56 -13.93
CA GLN A 46 -1.34 17.28 -12.51
C GLN A 46 0.12 17.48 -12.09
N LEU A 47 1.08 17.14 -12.94
CA LEU A 47 2.51 17.37 -12.69
C LEU A 47 2.83 18.87 -12.67
N ASP A 48 2.19 19.66 -13.54
CA ASP A 48 2.42 21.10 -13.64
C ASP A 48 2.13 21.84 -12.32
N LEU A 49 1.21 21.32 -11.50
CA LEU A 49 0.91 21.85 -10.16
C LEU A 49 2.14 21.89 -9.24
N SER A 50 3.13 21.04 -9.50
CA SER A 50 4.34 20.90 -8.70
C SER A 50 5.58 21.55 -9.31
N ASN A 51 5.46 22.20 -10.48
CA ASN A 51 6.60 22.86 -11.13
C ASN A 51 7.26 23.94 -10.23
N GLY A 52 6.50 24.51 -9.28
CA GLY A 52 7.05 25.45 -8.28
C GLY A 52 8.08 24.84 -7.32
N LEU A 53 8.25 23.51 -7.29
CA LEU A 53 9.32 22.85 -6.53
C LEU A 53 10.69 23.03 -7.19
N ASP A 54 10.75 23.29 -8.50
CA ASP A 54 12.02 23.54 -9.18
C ASP A 54 12.60 24.90 -8.72
N GLY A 55 13.78 24.84 -8.09
CA GLY A 55 14.44 26.01 -7.52
C GLY A 55 13.84 26.56 -6.22
N ILE A 56 12.87 25.88 -5.59
CA ILE A 56 12.12 26.39 -4.43
C ILE A 56 12.99 26.73 -3.21
N LEU A 57 14.13 26.05 -3.06
CA LEU A 57 15.05 26.29 -1.96
C LEU A 57 15.70 27.68 -2.03
N ALA A 58 15.86 28.25 -3.22
CA ALA A 58 16.46 29.58 -3.43
C ALA A 58 17.78 29.84 -2.64
N GLY A 59 18.58 28.80 -2.42
CA GLY A 59 19.84 28.87 -1.66
C GLY A 59 19.72 28.60 -0.15
N ASP A 60 18.51 28.37 0.36
CA ASP A 60 18.26 27.92 1.73
C ASP A 60 18.33 26.39 1.82
N PHE A 61 19.41 25.90 2.42
CA PHE A 61 19.69 24.48 2.59
C PHE A 61 19.64 24.04 4.07
N GLY A 62 19.21 24.94 4.96
CA GLY A 62 19.11 24.66 6.39
C GLY A 62 17.81 23.94 6.71
N ALA A 63 17.89 22.83 7.45
CA ALA A 63 16.73 22.27 8.13
C ALA A 63 16.47 23.00 9.46
N SER A 64 15.27 22.84 10.01
CA SER A 64 14.79 23.50 11.23
C SER A 64 15.61 23.14 12.48
N ASP A 65 16.31 22.01 12.46
CA ASP A 65 17.20 21.56 13.53
C ASP A 65 18.65 22.08 13.38
N GLY A 66 18.91 22.91 12.37
CA GLY A 66 20.22 23.45 12.04
C GLY A 66 21.08 22.56 11.14
N THR A 67 20.55 21.44 10.64
CA THR A 67 21.27 20.56 9.70
C THR A 67 21.47 21.23 8.34
N ASP A 68 22.71 21.22 7.84
CA ASP A 68 23.01 21.55 6.43
C ASP A 68 22.71 20.31 5.56
N THR A 69 21.62 20.37 4.81
CA THR A 69 21.09 19.25 4.02
C THR A 69 21.98 18.85 2.83
N ARG A 70 23.03 19.62 2.53
CA ARG A 70 23.96 19.32 1.43
C ARG A 70 25.07 18.33 1.81
N ASN A 71 25.25 18.07 3.10
CA ASN A 71 26.29 17.18 3.60
C ASN A 71 25.68 15.93 4.26
N TYR A 72 26.53 14.95 4.57
CA TYR A 72 26.08 13.75 5.28
C TYR A 72 25.45 14.13 6.63
N GLY A 73 24.21 13.71 6.84
CA GLY A 73 23.50 13.87 8.10
C GLY A 73 23.79 12.74 9.10
N GLY A 74 23.34 12.91 10.35
CA GLY A 74 23.19 11.78 11.29
C GLY A 74 24.11 11.73 12.51
N LEU A 75 24.84 12.79 12.86
CA LEU A 75 25.71 12.80 14.05
C LEU A 75 24.98 12.54 15.39
N ARG A 76 23.64 12.52 15.41
CA ARG A 76 22.79 12.26 16.60
C ARG A 76 21.65 11.27 16.34
N GLY A 77 21.80 10.31 15.44
CA GLY A 77 20.81 9.23 15.18
C GLY A 77 19.56 9.66 14.40
N ALA A 78 19.13 10.92 14.48
CA ALA A 78 17.98 11.46 13.74
C ALA A 78 18.16 11.44 12.21
N GLY A 79 19.40 11.48 11.71
CA GLY A 79 19.67 11.51 10.26
C GLY A 79 19.25 10.23 9.51
N LEU A 80 19.13 9.09 10.20
CA LEU A 80 18.64 7.86 9.58
C LEU A 80 17.11 7.88 9.34
N ARG A 81 16.38 8.76 10.05
CA ARG A 81 14.92 8.89 9.93
C ARG A 81 14.49 9.97 8.92
N GLY A 82 15.44 10.70 8.32
CA GLY A 82 15.16 11.85 7.47
C GLY A 82 15.03 13.17 8.24
N ILE A 83 15.01 14.28 7.50
CA ILE A 83 14.95 15.64 8.08
C ILE A 83 13.62 15.90 8.79
N PRO A 84 13.57 16.79 9.81
CA PRO A 84 12.37 17.07 10.60
C PRO A 84 11.14 17.43 9.76
N GLU A 85 11.29 18.26 8.74
CA GLU A 85 10.19 18.74 7.89
C GLU A 85 9.58 17.61 7.05
N ALA A 86 10.42 16.72 6.54
CA ALA A 86 9.97 15.56 5.77
C ALA A 86 9.22 14.58 6.67
N ARG A 87 9.69 14.37 7.90
CA ARG A 87 8.99 13.54 8.89
C ARG A 87 7.66 14.15 9.32
N ALA A 88 7.61 15.47 9.52
CA ALA A 88 6.37 16.18 9.82
C ALA A 88 5.33 16.03 8.70
N LEU A 89 5.75 16.20 7.43
CA LEU A 89 4.89 15.95 6.28
C LEU A 89 4.39 14.50 6.23
N GLY A 90 5.28 13.53 6.47
CA GLY A 90 4.89 12.12 6.53
C GLY A 90 3.89 11.83 7.66
N GLY A 91 4.07 12.48 8.82
CA GLY A 91 3.15 12.40 9.96
C GLY A 91 1.76 12.93 9.63
N GLU A 92 1.67 14.07 8.93
CA GLU A 92 0.38 14.61 8.47
C GLU A 92 -0.33 13.66 7.48
N ILE A 93 0.42 13.02 6.58
CA ILE A 93 -0.15 12.09 5.59
C ILE A 93 -0.59 10.76 6.25
N LEU A 94 0.19 10.27 7.21
CA LEU A 94 -0.03 8.98 7.88
C LEU A 94 -0.92 9.05 9.12
N ASP A 95 -1.26 10.25 9.59
CA ASP A 95 -1.92 10.49 10.88
C ASP A 95 -1.08 9.98 12.07
N LEU A 96 0.20 10.39 12.11
CA LEU A 96 1.20 10.00 13.11
C LEU A 96 2.01 11.19 13.62
N GLU A 97 2.59 11.04 14.82
CA GLU A 97 3.59 12.00 15.30
C GLU A 97 4.89 11.88 14.49
N PRO A 98 5.63 12.98 14.25
CA PRO A 98 6.85 12.96 13.44
C PRO A 98 7.90 11.97 13.94
N GLU A 99 7.97 11.69 15.26
CA GLU A 99 8.87 10.74 15.93
C GLU A 99 8.71 9.31 15.45
N GLN A 100 7.50 8.98 15.02
CA GLN A 100 7.08 7.67 14.53
C GLN A 100 7.37 7.47 13.04
N VAL A 101 7.89 8.50 12.35
CA VAL A 101 8.03 8.52 10.90
C VAL A 101 9.50 8.52 10.50
N ILE A 102 9.79 7.67 9.51
CA ILE A 102 11.00 7.68 8.69
C ILE A 102 10.60 8.24 7.32
N ALA A 103 11.27 9.31 6.90
CA ALA A 103 11.19 9.84 5.54
C ALA A 103 12.44 9.42 4.76
N GLY A 104 12.27 8.69 3.66
CA GLY A 104 13.39 8.07 2.95
C GLY A 104 13.16 7.95 1.44
N GLY A 105 14.21 8.28 0.68
CA GLY A 105 14.27 8.12 -0.77
C GLY A 105 13.09 8.75 -1.51
N ASN A 106 12.79 8.22 -2.69
CA ASN A 106 11.70 8.68 -3.57
C ASN A 106 10.56 7.65 -3.73
N SER A 107 10.57 6.57 -2.96
CA SER A 107 9.76 5.38 -3.21
C SER A 107 9.41 4.67 -1.90
N SER A 108 8.13 4.70 -1.52
CA SER A 108 7.61 3.88 -0.42
C SER A 108 7.70 2.38 -0.75
N LEU A 109 7.61 2.00 -2.03
CA LEU A 109 7.79 0.62 -2.46
C LEU A 109 9.20 0.10 -2.14
N SER A 110 10.22 0.95 -2.23
CA SER A 110 11.59 0.60 -1.83
C SER A 110 11.70 0.41 -0.32
N LEU A 111 10.97 1.22 0.47
CA LEU A 111 10.89 1.04 1.92
C LEU A 111 10.16 -0.26 2.29
N MET A 112 9.05 -0.58 1.60
CA MET A 112 8.34 -1.86 1.79
C MET A 112 9.26 -3.04 1.47
N TYR A 113 9.98 -3.00 0.35
CA TYR A 113 10.95 -4.03 -0.01
C TYR A 113 12.01 -4.20 1.07
N LEU A 114 12.58 -3.09 1.58
CA LEU A 114 13.56 -3.13 2.66
C LEU A 114 13.00 -3.79 3.92
N VAL A 115 11.79 -3.40 4.35
CA VAL A 115 11.14 -3.99 5.53
C VAL A 115 10.89 -5.49 5.35
N ILE A 116 10.39 -5.92 4.19
CA ILE A 116 10.16 -7.34 3.89
C ILE A 116 11.46 -8.12 3.84
N GLU A 117 12.51 -7.57 3.22
CA GLU A 117 13.82 -8.22 3.12
C GLU A 117 14.49 -8.34 4.50
N THR A 118 14.39 -7.30 5.33
CA THR A 118 14.85 -7.33 6.72
C THR A 118 14.06 -8.36 7.53
N ALA A 119 12.73 -8.40 7.42
CA ALA A 119 11.90 -9.40 8.12
C ALA A 119 12.26 -10.84 7.72
N LEU A 120 12.53 -11.05 6.43
CA LEU A 120 12.97 -12.34 5.90
C LEU A 120 14.34 -12.77 6.39
N ARG A 121 15.33 -11.89 6.34
CA ARG A 121 16.74 -12.25 6.57
C ARG A 121 17.16 -12.09 8.03
N ASP A 122 16.93 -10.92 8.58
CA ASP A 122 17.46 -10.51 9.88
C ASP A 122 16.41 -10.64 11.00
N GLY A 123 15.12 -10.57 10.64
CA GLY A 123 14.01 -10.49 11.59
C GLY A 123 13.83 -9.09 12.17
N LEU A 124 12.57 -8.62 12.23
CA LEU A 124 12.25 -7.26 12.70
C LEU A 124 12.38 -7.08 14.23
N TRP A 125 12.27 -8.17 14.98
CA TRP A 125 12.31 -8.18 16.45
C TRP A 125 13.54 -8.92 16.99
N GLY A 126 14.62 -8.89 16.20
CA GLY A 126 15.89 -9.56 16.46
C GLY A 126 16.06 -10.87 15.68
N PRO A 127 17.27 -11.47 15.72
CA PRO A 127 17.64 -12.58 14.83
C PRO A 127 16.70 -13.79 14.87
N ASP A 128 16.14 -14.10 16.05
CA ASP A 128 15.22 -15.23 16.21
C ASP A 128 13.87 -15.03 15.49
N SER A 129 13.56 -13.80 15.07
CA SER A 129 12.34 -13.45 14.32
C SER A 129 12.51 -13.52 12.79
N SER A 130 13.69 -13.92 12.30
CA SER A 130 13.95 -14.13 10.86
C SER A 130 12.98 -15.15 10.26
N TRP A 131 12.19 -14.74 9.27
CA TRP A 131 11.24 -15.64 8.63
C TRP A 131 11.95 -16.76 7.87
N SER A 132 13.12 -16.50 7.28
CA SER A 132 13.89 -17.51 6.53
C SER A 132 14.45 -18.59 7.46
N ASP A 133 14.96 -18.20 8.63
CA ASP A 133 15.44 -19.17 9.61
C ASP A 133 14.29 -19.99 10.18
N GLU A 134 13.13 -19.38 10.41
CA GLU A 134 11.92 -20.10 10.84
C GLU A 134 11.42 -21.08 9.78
N ALA A 135 11.42 -20.69 8.51
CA ALA A 135 11.09 -21.57 7.39
C ALA A 135 12.07 -22.75 7.29
N THR A 136 13.36 -22.49 7.46
CA THR A 136 14.40 -23.53 7.46
C THR A 136 14.21 -24.51 8.62
N ARG A 137 13.91 -24.02 9.82
CA ARG A 137 13.67 -24.87 11.02
C ARG A 137 12.40 -25.70 10.90
N SER A 138 11.33 -25.14 10.33
CA SER A 138 10.03 -25.81 10.21
C SER A 138 9.90 -26.69 8.97
N GLY A 139 10.73 -26.48 7.95
CA GLY A 139 10.61 -27.13 6.64
C GLY A 139 9.40 -26.64 5.83
N THR A 140 8.78 -25.53 6.21
CA THR A 140 7.61 -24.94 5.55
C THR A 140 7.95 -23.55 5.01
N PRO A 141 7.63 -23.22 3.75
CA PRO A 141 7.98 -21.92 3.16
C PRO A 141 7.21 -20.77 3.82
N VAL A 142 7.81 -19.57 3.79
CA VAL A 142 7.18 -18.33 4.25
C VAL A 142 6.01 -17.98 3.36
N ARG A 143 4.87 -17.61 3.95
CA ARG A 143 3.67 -17.17 3.24
C ARG A 143 3.25 -15.76 3.63
N MET A 144 2.57 -15.08 2.73
CA MET A 144 1.97 -13.77 2.97
C MET A 144 0.57 -13.68 2.37
N LEU A 145 -0.36 -13.10 3.11
CA LEU A 145 -1.73 -12.89 2.65
C LEU A 145 -1.76 -11.76 1.63
N ALA A 146 -2.41 -12.04 0.50
CA ALA A 146 -2.56 -11.15 -0.64
C ALA A 146 -4.05 -10.91 -0.91
N PRO A 147 -4.63 -9.81 -0.41
CA PRO A 147 -6.00 -9.44 -0.79
C PRO A 147 -6.11 -9.22 -2.31
N VAL A 148 -7.10 -9.86 -2.94
CA VAL A 148 -7.32 -9.82 -4.40
C VAL A 148 -8.76 -9.43 -4.78
N PRO A 149 -8.96 -8.62 -5.84
CA PRO A 149 -7.93 -7.96 -6.65
C PRO A 149 -7.08 -6.97 -5.83
N GLY A 150 -5.79 -6.90 -6.13
CA GLY A 150 -4.84 -6.07 -5.37
C GLY A 150 -3.69 -5.55 -6.23
N TYR A 151 -2.69 -4.95 -5.58
CA TYR A 151 -1.60 -4.24 -6.26
C TYR A 151 -0.48 -5.19 -6.73
N ASP A 152 -0.29 -5.26 -8.04
CA ASP A 152 0.72 -6.10 -8.70
C ASP A 152 2.13 -5.95 -8.12
N ARG A 153 2.57 -4.73 -7.79
CA ARG A 153 3.92 -4.52 -7.26
C ARG A 153 4.14 -5.06 -5.85
N HIS A 154 3.09 -5.14 -5.01
CA HIS A 154 3.18 -5.86 -3.73
C HIS A 154 3.46 -7.34 -3.98
N PHE A 155 2.77 -7.92 -4.97
CA PHE A 155 2.92 -9.32 -5.33
C PHE A 155 4.28 -9.63 -5.94
N THR A 156 4.80 -8.72 -6.78
CA THR A 156 6.15 -8.82 -7.35
C THR A 156 7.23 -8.82 -6.26
N ILE A 157 7.06 -8.05 -5.17
CA ILE A 157 8.01 -8.11 -4.05
C ILE A 157 8.06 -9.54 -3.50
N CYS A 158 6.91 -10.13 -3.17
CA CYS A 158 6.83 -11.51 -2.66
C CYS A 158 7.47 -12.52 -3.62
N GLU A 159 7.16 -12.45 -4.91
CA GLU A 159 7.73 -13.33 -5.94
C GLU A 159 9.26 -13.23 -6.00
N GLN A 160 9.81 -12.01 -5.97
CA GLN A 160 11.25 -11.77 -6.05
C GLN A 160 12.03 -12.33 -4.86
N VAL A 161 11.44 -12.29 -3.67
CA VAL A 161 12.08 -12.75 -2.43
C VAL A 161 11.69 -14.18 -2.04
N GLY A 162 10.88 -14.86 -2.86
CA GLY A 162 10.49 -16.27 -2.66
C GLY A 162 9.45 -16.49 -1.57
N ILE A 163 8.60 -15.50 -1.27
CA ILE A 163 7.44 -15.65 -0.38
C ILE A 163 6.25 -16.19 -1.17
N GLU A 164 5.63 -17.26 -0.69
CA GLU A 164 4.39 -17.78 -1.27
C GLU A 164 3.21 -16.85 -0.92
N MET A 165 2.35 -16.55 -1.89
CA MET A 165 1.18 -15.71 -1.66
C MET A 165 -0.08 -16.55 -1.48
N VAL A 166 -0.88 -16.19 -0.48
CA VAL A 166 -2.19 -16.80 -0.22
C VAL A 166 -3.26 -15.75 -0.47
N ASN A 167 -4.11 -16.01 -1.47
CA ASN A 167 -5.13 -15.06 -1.89
C ASN A 167 -6.23 -14.92 -0.84
N VAL A 168 -6.62 -13.67 -0.56
CA VAL A 168 -7.77 -13.33 0.31
C VAL A 168 -8.79 -12.56 -0.54
N PRO A 169 -10.08 -12.95 -0.54
CA PRO A 169 -11.10 -12.19 -1.26
C PRO A 169 -11.25 -10.76 -0.74
N MET A 170 -11.32 -9.78 -1.64
CA MET A 170 -11.74 -8.42 -1.32
C MET A 170 -13.27 -8.28 -1.30
N THR A 171 -13.77 -7.48 -0.36
CA THR A 171 -15.17 -7.03 -0.27
C THR A 171 -15.24 -5.51 -0.41
N ASP A 172 -16.45 -4.97 -0.50
CA ASP A 172 -16.68 -3.51 -0.49
C ASP A 172 -16.21 -2.83 0.81
N SER A 173 -15.98 -3.61 1.89
CA SER A 173 -15.54 -3.13 3.20
C SER A 173 -14.08 -3.48 3.55
N GLY A 174 -13.29 -3.93 2.59
CA GLY A 174 -11.92 -4.43 2.75
C GLY A 174 -11.82 -5.96 2.62
N PRO A 175 -10.67 -6.57 2.97
CA PRO A 175 -10.46 -8.01 2.83
C PRO A 175 -11.40 -8.82 3.73
N ASP A 176 -11.74 -10.05 3.31
CA ASP A 176 -12.54 -10.97 4.09
C ASP A 176 -11.80 -11.43 5.36
N ILE A 177 -12.18 -10.84 6.50
CA ILE A 177 -11.59 -11.12 7.81
C ILE A 177 -11.81 -12.58 8.23
N GLN A 178 -12.95 -13.20 7.91
CA GLN A 178 -13.21 -14.59 8.33
C GLN A 178 -12.29 -15.54 7.57
N ALA A 179 -12.09 -15.30 6.27
CA ALA A 179 -11.13 -16.05 5.47
C ALA A 179 -9.70 -15.89 6.02
N ILE A 180 -9.30 -14.66 6.39
CA ILE A 180 -7.99 -14.40 7.01
C ILE A 180 -7.82 -15.18 8.30
N GLU A 181 -8.78 -15.10 9.23
CA GLU A 181 -8.67 -15.75 10.54
C GLU A 181 -8.58 -17.28 10.42
N LEU A 182 -9.30 -17.88 9.46
CA LEU A 182 -9.19 -19.31 9.17
C LEU A 182 -7.79 -19.68 8.68
N LEU A 183 -7.27 -18.95 7.67
CA LEU A 183 -5.95 -19.19 7.12
C LEU A 183 -4.85 -19.08 8.19
N LEU A 184 -4.92 -18.07 9.05
CA LEU A 184 -3.95 -17.88 10.14
C LEU A 184 -4.02 -19.00 11.20
N THR A 185 -5.15 -19.67 11.35
CA THR A 185 -5.29 -20.82 12.26
C THR A 185 -4.66 -22.07 11.66
N GLU A 186 -4.72 -22.22 10.34
CA GLU A 186 -4.25 -23.41 9.61
C GLU A 186 -2.76 -23.36 9.30
N ASP A 187 -2.17 -22.16 9.15
CA ASP A 187 -0.79 -22.00 8.70
C ASP A 187 0.00 -20.97 9.53
N PRO A 188 0.87 -21.43 10.46
CA PRO A 188 1.72 -20.55 11.26
C PRO A 188 2.84 -19.89 10.45
N MET A 189 3.09 -20.31 9.21
CA MET A 189 4.07 -19.69 8.31
C MET A 189 3.51 -18.54 7.48
N ILE A 190 2.24 -18.17 7.68
CA ILE A 190 1.74 -16.89 7.23
C ILE A 190 2.35 -15.79 8.12
N LYS A 191 3.28 -15.02 7.55
CA LYS A 191 4.07 -14.00 8.28
C LYS A 191 3.66 -12.56 7.99
N GLY A 192 2.69 -12.33 7.11
CA GLY A 192 2.17 -10.99 6.95
C GLY A 192 0.96 -10.87 6.06
N ILE A 193 0.50 -9.64 5.89
CA ILE A 193 -0.60 -9.27 5.01
C ILE A 193 -0.32 -7.93 4.33
N TRP A 194 -0.56 -7.86 3.01
CA TRP A 194 -0.59 -6.59 2.28
C TRP A 194 -1.94 -5.91 2.42
N CYS A 195 -1.95 -4.59 2.63
CA CYS A 195 -3.17 -3.79 2.68
C CYS A 195 -2.99 -2.49 1.90
N VAL A 196 -3.96 -2.17 1.03
CA VAL A 196 -4.16 -0.80 0.50
C VAL A 196 -5.51 -0.32 1.03
N PRO A 197 -5.54 0.42 2.16
CA PRO A 197 -6.72 0.51 3.00
C PRO A 197 -7.68 1.65 2.63
N LYS A 198 -7.18 2.70 1.99
CA LYS A 198 -7.99 3.82 1.48
C LYS A 198 -7.86 3.85 -0.03
N TYR A 199 -8.98 3.95 -0.73
CA TYR A 199 -9.06 3.93 -2.21
C TYR A 199 -8.22 2.79 -2.80
N SER A 200 -8.47 1.58 -2.31
CA SER A 200 -7.66 0.38 -2.57
C SER A 200 -7.35 0.20 -4.05
N ASN A 201 -6.10 -0.10 -4.41
CA ASN A 201 -5.74 -0.40 -5.78
C ASN A 201 -5.96 -1.91 -6.06
N PRO A 202 -6.86 -2.32 -6.98
CA PRO A 202 -7.64 -1.49 -7.91
C PRO A 202 -9.13 -1.29 -7.52
N THR A 203 -9.61 -1.88 -6.41
CA THR A 203 -11.04 -1.98 -6.10
C THR A 203 -11.72 -0.65 -5.75
N GLY A 204 -10.95 0.36 -5.33
CA GLY A 204 -11.42 1.67 -4.90
C GLY A 204 -12.06 1.70 -3.50
N CYS A 205 -12.22 0.56 -2.82
CA CYS A 205 -12.87 0.52 -1.51
C CYS A 205 -12.02 1.22 -0.44
N ILE A 206 -12.69 1.67 0.62
CA ILE A 206 -12.07 2.10 1.88
C ILE A 206 -12.43 1.05 2.93
N TYR A 207 -11.45 0.58 3.68
CA TYR A 207 -11.68 -0.45 4.69
C TYR A 207 -12.60 0.12 5.76
N ALA A 208 -13.66 -0.62 6.09
CA ALA A 208 -14.57 -0.23 7.16
C ALA A 208 -13.84 -0.28 8.52
N GLU A 209 -14.28 0.54 9.47
CA GLU A 209 -13.66 0.62 10.81
C GLU A 209 -13.50 -0.76 11.47
N ARG A 210 -14.55 -1.60 11.45
CA ARG A 210 -14.49 -2.99 11.95
C ARG A 210 -13.42 -3.85 11.29
N THR A 211 -13.14 -3.60 10.01
CA THR A 211 -12.10 -4.31 9.24
C THR A 211 -10.73 -3.82 9.67
N VAL A 212 -10.56 -2.51 9.87
CA VAL A 212 -9.32 -1.92 10.40
C VAL A 212 -9.02 -2.45 11.81
N GLU A 213 -10.00 -2.46 12.70
CA GLU A 213 -9.88 -3.00 14.05
C GLU A 213 -9.50 -4.48 14.06
N ALA A 214 -10.15 -5.29 13.21
CA ALA A 214 -9.83 -6.71 13.09
C ALA A 214 -8.40 -6.93 12.54
N ILE A 215 -7.97 -6.15 11.54
CA ILE A 215 -6.61 -6.24 10.97
C ILE A 215 -5.56 -5.89 12.04
N ALA A 216 -5.82 -4.85 12.85
CA ALA A 216 -4.94 -4.48 13.96
C ALA A 216 -4.72 -5.63 14.95
N GLY A 217 -5.69 -6.55 15.08
CA GLY A 217 -5.64 -7.70 15.99
C GLY A 217 -5.02 -8.97 15.42
N LEU A 218 -4.81 -9.07 14.11
CA LEU A 218 -4.26 -10.28 13.48
C LEU A 218 -2.94 -10.77 14.08
N PRO A 219 -1.99 -9.91 14.51
CA PRO A 219 -0.75 -10.38 15.13
C PRO A 219 -0.98 -11.27 16.37
N ASN A 220 -2.06 -11.04 17.14
CA ASN A 220 -2.42 -11.87 18.30
C ASN A 220 -2.84 -13.30 17.91
N ARG A 221 -3.25 -13.51 16.65
CA ARG A 221 -3.64 -14.83 16.11
C ARG A 221 -2.50 -15.49 15.34
N ALA A 222 -1.78 -14.72 14.52
CA ALA A 222 -0.73 -15.22 13.66
C ALA A 222 0.59 -15.53 14.40
N GLY A 223 0.85 -14.84 15.51
CA GLY A 223 2.05 -15.01 16.33
C GLY A 223 3.08 -13.89 16.18
N ARG A 224 4.20 -14.05 16.90
CA ARG A 224 5.17 -12.98 17.21
C ARG A 224 5.99 -12.46 16.03
N ASN A 225 5.90 -13.08 14.87
CA ASN A 225 6.67 -12.70 13.68
C ASN A 225 5.77 -12.17 12.55
N PHE A 226 4.48 -11.92 12.81
CA PHE A 226 3.53 -11.46 11.80
C PHE A 226 3.62 -9.95 11.57
N LEU A 227 3.56 -9.50 10.32
CA LEU A 227 3.61 -8.08 9.94
C LEU A 227 2.39 -7.67 9.12
N VAL A 228 1.70 -6.62 9.56
CA VAL A 228 0.71 -5.92 8.75
C VAL A 228 1.44 -4.84 7.93
N VAL A 229 1.44 -4.99 6.62
CA VAL A 229 1.95 -3.97 5.70
C VAL A 229 0.81 -3.08 5.23
N TRP A 230 0.73 -1.90 5.82
CA TRP A 230 -0.36 -0.93 5.66
C TRP A 230 0.04 0.17 4.68
N ASP A 231 -0.10 -0.10 3.38
CA ASP A 231 0.22 0.84 2.30
C ASP A 231 -0.92 1.84 2.07
N ASN A 232 -0.91 2.94 2.80
CA ASN A 232 -1.85 4.04 2.62
C ASN A 232 -1.45 4.99 1.48
N ALA A 233 -1.12 4.42 0.31
CA ALA A 233 -0.69 5.15 -0.89
C ALA A 233 -1.66 6.25 -1.33
N TYR A 234 -2.94 6.16 -0.95
CA TYR A 234 -4.00 7.09 -1.32
C TYR A 234 -4.56 7.90 -0.15
N ALA A 235 -3.81 8.04 0.96
CA ALA A 235 -4.23 8.68 2.20
C ALA A 235 -4.97 10.03 2.01
N VAL A 236 -4.43 10.87 1.13
CA VAL A 236 -4.93 12.24 0.84
C VAL A 236 -5.37 12.44 -0.62
N HIS A 237 -5.75 11.36 -1.32
CA HIS A 237 -6.08 11.39 -2.76
C HIS A 237 -7.60 11.42 -3.00
N ASP A 238 -8.30 12.23 -2.21
CA ASP A 238 -9.75 12.37 -2.30
C ASP A 238 -10.16 13.10 -3.60
N PHE A 239 -11.19 12.61 -4.29
CA PHE A 239 -11.76 13.29 -5.46
C PHE A 239 -12.77 14.38 -5.07
N GLU A 240 -13.40 14.25 -3.90
CA GLU A 240 -14.45 15.14 -3.41
C GLU A 240 -14.21 15.49 -1.93
N PHE A 241 -14.75 16.63 -1.52
CA PHE A 241 -14.69 17.11 -0.13
C PHE A 241 -16.10 17.19 0.48
N PRO A 242 -16.29 16.89 1.78
CA PRO A 242 -15.25 16.57 2.77
C PRO A 242 -14.59 15.20 2.52
N ARG A 243 -13.33 15.07 2.96
CA ARG A 243 -12.52 13.85 2.78
C ARG A 243 -13.23 12.64 3.37
N THR A 244 -13.13 11.48 2.71
CA THR A 244 -13.63 10.24 3.31
C THR A 244 -12.60 9.73 4.33
N PRO A 245 -12.97 9.52 5.61
CA PRO A 245 -12.02 9.09 6.62
C PRO A 245 -11.64 7.62 6.46
N LEU A 246 -10.41 7.29 6.84
CA LEU A 246 -9.96 5.93 7.14
C LEU A 246 -9.67 5.89 8.66
N ALA A 247 -10.10 4.83 9.34
CA ALA A 247 -9.83 4.71 10.77
C ALA A 247 -8.33 4.53 11.05
N ASN A 248 -7.84 5.10 12.16
CA ASN A 248 -6.44 5.01 12.56
C ASN A 248 -6.11 3.60 13.09
N ILE A 249 -5.44 2.80 12.25
CA ILE A 249 -5.05 1.43 12.58
C ILE A 249 -4.14 1.34 13.81
N LEU A 250 -3.26 2.32 13.99
CA LEU A 250 -2.30 2.29 15.08
C LEU A 250 -2.99 2.47 16.44
N GLY A 251 -4.04 3.29 16.50
CA GLY A 251 -4.88 3.43 17.69
C GLY A 251 -5.50 2.10 18.13
N PHE A 252 -6.07 1.33 17.19
CA PHE A 252 -6.57 -0.01 17.48
C PHE A 252 -5.45 -0.97 17.89
N ALA A 253 -4.31 -0.93 17.20
CA ALA A 253 -3.18 -1.82 17.49
C ALA A 253 -2.55 -1.53 18.86
N GLN A 254 -2.54 -0.28 19.31
CA GLN A 254 -2.09 0.09 20.66
C GLN A 254 -3.01 -0.51 21.74
N VAL A 255 -4.33 -0.39 21.58
CA VAL A 255 -5.32 -0.98 22.51
C VAL A 255 -5.16 -2.50 22.57
N GLN A 256 -4.81 -3.14 21.45
CA GLN A 256 -4.66 -4.58 21.33
C GLN A 256 -3.26 -5.10 21.65
N GLY A 257 -2.29 -4.23 21.93
CA GLY A 257 -0.90 -4.61 22.22
C GLY A 257 -0.10 -5.09 21.01
N THR A 258 -0.51 -4.74 19.79
CA THR A 258 0.06 -5.22 18.51
C THR A 258 0.72 -4.11 17.69
N ALA A 259 0.86 -2.90 18.23
CA ALA A 259 1.38 -1.73 17.51
C ALA A 259 2.74 -1.96 16.81
N ALA A 260 3.63 -2.75 17.43
CA ALA A 260 4.95 -3.09 16.87
C ALA A 260 4.90 -3.97 15.61
N HIS A 261 3.72 -4.48 15.24
CA HIS A 261 3.47 -5.33 14.07
C HIS A 261 2.82 -4.59 12.90
N ILE A 262 2.65 -3.26 13.01
CA ILE A 262 2.04 -2.44 11.98
C ILE A 262 3.12 -1.57 11.33
N ALA A 263 3.41 -1.81 10.06
CA ALA A 263 4.26 -0.95 9.25
C ALA A 263 3.38 -0.16 8.27
N MET A 264 3.28 1.15 8.48
CA MET A 264 2.47 2.06 7.67
C MET A 264 3.32 2.74 6.61
N PHE A 265 2.81 2.86 5.40
CA PHE A 265 3.54 3.46 4.28
C PHE A 265 2.70 4.50 3.56
N ALA A 266 3.36 5.54 3.07
CA ALA A 266 2.78 6.54 2.19
C ALA A 266 3.87 7.14 1.28
N SER A 267 3.47 7.88 0.25
CA SER A 267 4.41 8.62 -0.57
C SER A 267 3.78 9.89 -1.15
N THR A 268 4.65 10.78 -1.64
CA THR A 268 4.21 11.94 -2.43
C THR A 268 4.21 11.67 -3.93
N SER A 269 4.38 10.43 -4.39
CA SER A 269 4.55 10.11 -5.82
C SER A 269 3.35 10.51 -6.70
N LYS A 270 2.13 10.54 -6.13
CA LYS A 270 0.93 11.05 -6.81
C LYS A 270 0.41 12.37 -6.21
N ILE A 271 1.26 13.03 -5.43
CA ILE A 271 1.03 14.38 -4.87
C ILE A 271 1.90 15.39 -5.62
N THR A 272 3.18 15.08 -5.82
CA THR A 272 4.14 15.91 -6.54
C THR A 272 4.61 15.27 -7.84
N PHE A 273 5.81 14.68 -7.86
CA PHE A 273 6.41 14.05 -9.03
C PHE A 273 6.55 12.54 -8.84
N ALA A 274 5.93 11.77 -9.73
CA ALA A 274 6.03 10.31 -9.74
C ALA A 274 7.48 9.88 -10.05
N GLY A 275 8.21 9.48 -9.01
CA GLY A 275 9.62 9.07 -9.09
C GLY A 275 10.63 10.12 -8.58
N ALA A 276 10.18 11.32 -8.17
CA ALA A 276 11.03 12.33 -7.54
C ALA A 276 10.38 12.95 -6.30
N GLY A 277 9.43 12.24 -5.70
CA GLY A 277 8.81 12.59 -4.42
C GLY A 277 9.60 12.04 -3.23
N LEU A 278 8.88 11.80 -2.12
CA LEU A 278 9.37 11.19 -0.89
C LEU A 278 8.58 9.92 -0.57
N GLY A 279 9.26 8.92 -0.02
CA GLY A 279 8.64 7.75 0.62
C GLY A 279 8.62 7.92 2.15
N PHE A 280 7.56 7.41 2.78
CA PHE A 280 7.41 7.41 4.24
C PHE A 280 7.15 6.00 4.75
N LEU A 281 7.75 5.70 5.89
CA LEU A 281 7.49 4.53 6.73
C LEU A 281 7.15 5.03 8.13
N GLY A 282 6.01 4.60 8.67
CA GLY A 282 5.56 4.89 10.03
C GLY A 282 5.26 3.62 10.82
N GLY A 283 5.35 3.70 12.15
CA GLY A 283 5.05 2.58 13.05
C GLY A 283 4.95 3.01 14.51
N SER A 284 5.00 2.05 15.44
CA SER A 284 5.23 2.38 16.86
C SER A 284 6.64 2.97 17.07
N GLU A 285 6.82 3.76 18.12
CA GLU A 285 8.14 4.26 18.55
C GLU A 285 9.10 3.13 18.98
#